data_AF-A0A2V2EVT9-F1
#
_entry.id   AF-A0A2V2EVT9-F1
#
_cell.length_a   1.000
_cell.length_b   1.000
_cell.length_c   1.000
_cell.angle_alpha   90.00
_cell.angle_beta   90.00
_cell.angle_gamma   90.00
#
_symmetry.space_group_name_H-M   'P 1'
#
loop_
_entity.id
_entity.type
_entity.pdbx_description
1 polymer ?
#
loop_
_entity_poly.entity_id
_entity_poly.type
_entity_poly.pdbx_seq_one_letter_code
_entity_poly.pdbx_strand_id
1 'polypeptide(L)'
;MSDRKKKILQIVVDEYINTAVPVSSKSIAEKHLTDVSSATVRNELASLEELGYLTQFHTSGGRVPSPQAYRFYIEELMEKGNLSESDLDYIESAFSGKSNDVEHLVKSVSKVISELTDYTSVGIGPHADEERIKNIALLSCGDGNALLVIVTGMRILRDSFIEIPEGMTDDELENASKVIAKLFEGKALSEIREVEEEVLAEFGQYRQVMHEVIVALKSYTRPRDEDVVLSGAEKIFNHPEYDDIDNV
;
A
#
# COMPACT_ATOMS: atom_id res chain seq x y z
N MET A 1 0.43 21.65 30.83
CA MET A 1 -0.48 22.41 29.95
C MET A 1 -1.82 22.55 30.67
N SER A 2 -2.46 23.72 30.70
CA SER A 2 -3.77 23.88 31.37
C SER A 2 -4.91 23.35 30.50
N ASP A 3 -6.05 23.00 31.10
CA ASP A 3 -7.22 22.49 30.36
C ASP A 3 -7.73 23.48 29.31
N ARG A 4 -7.68 24.79 29.63
CA ARG A 4 -8.02 25.84 28.66
C ARG A 4 -7.04 25.87 27.48
N LYS A 5 -5.72 25.75 27.72
CA LYS A 5 -4.72 25.68 26.65
C LYS A 5 -4.93 24.44 25.78
N LYS A 6 -5.22 23.28 26.41
CA LYS A 6 -5.57 22.04 25.69
C LYS A 6 -6.81 22.25 24.81
N LYS A 7 -7.87 22.87 25.35
CA LYS A 7 -9.10 23.14 24.61
C LYS A 7 -8.90 24.11 23.44
N ILE A 8 -8.13 25.18 23.66
CA ILE A 8 -7.79 26.14 22.58
C ILE A 8 -6.94 25.45 21.52
N LEU A 9 -5.95 24.63 21.90
CA LEU A 9 -5.14 23.88 20.94
C LEU A 9 -6.00 22.90 20.11
N GLN A 10 -6.92 22.19 20.78
CA GLN A 10 -7.88 21.31 20.10
C GLN A 10 -8.69 22.07 19.04
N ILE A 11 -9.30 23.20 19.42
CA ILE A 11 -10.09 24.04 18.50
C ILE A 11 -9.24 24.52 17.32
N VAL A 12 -8.00 24.95 17.55
CA VAL A 12 -7.11 25.41 16.47
C VAL A 12 -6.80 24.28 15.51
N VAL A 13 -6.50 23.08 16.00
CA VAL A 13 -6.23 21.92 15.15
C VAL A 13 -7.48 21.51 14.38
N ASP A 14 -8.64 21.43 15.05
CA ASP A 14 -9.92 21.08 14.41
C ASP A 14 -10.29 22.08 13.30
N GLU A 15 -10.23 23.39 13.57
CA GLU A 15 -10.59 24.42 12.58
C GLU A 15 -9.60 24.44 11.42
N TYR A 16 -8.31 24.20 11.68
CA TYR A 16 -7.30 24.14 10.64
C TYR A 16 -7.43 22.89 9.76
N ILE A 17 -7.70 21.69 10.32
CA ILE A 17 -7.95 20.46 9.54
C ILE A 17 -9.13 20.64 8.58
N ASN A 18 -10.18 21.35 9.00
CA ASN A 18 -11.38 21.52 8.19
C ASN A 18 -11.27 22.60 7.11
N THR A 19 -10.37 23.57 7.27
CA THR A 19 -10.34 24.77 6.42
C THR A 19 -9.02 25.05 5.73
N ALA A 20 -7.92 24.48 6.23
CA ALA A 20 -6.54 24.84 5.86
C ALA A 20 -6.23 26.35 6.00
N VAL A 21 -7.02 27.10 6.80
CA VAL A 21 -6.86 28.55 6.97
C VAL A 21 -6.30 28.85 8.37
N PRO A 22 -5.30 29.75 8.49
CA PRO A 22 -4.77 30.16 9.80
C PRO A 22 -5.87 30.68 10.75
N VAL A 23 -5.92 30.13 11.96
CA VAL A 23 -7.01 30.34 12.92
C VAL A 23 -6.77 31.59 13.78
N SER A 24 -7.75 32.49 13.86
CA SER A 24 -7.62 33.75 14.62
C SER A 24 -8.23 33.67 16.02
N SER A 25 -7.67 34.44 16.97
CA SER A 25 -8.23 34.56 18.33
C SER A 25 -9.67 35.09 18.35
N LYS A 26 -10.06 35.84 17.32
CA LYS A 26 -11.43 36.35 17.16
C LYS A 26 -12.39 35.21 16.77
N SER A 27 -12.02 34.40 15.78
CA SER A 27 -12.82 33.23 15.35
C SER A 27 -13.09 32.28 16.51
N ILE A 28 -12.04 31.94 17.27
CA ILE A 28 -12.14 31.01 18.40
C ILE A 28 -13.07 31.55 19.50
N ALA A 29 -12.93 32.83 19.87
CA ALA A 29 -13.75 33.44 20.91
C ALA A 29 -15.23 33.54 20.50
N GLU A 30 -15.50 33.91 19.24
CA GLU A 30 -16.87 34.07 18.74
C GLU A 30 -17.58 32.74 18.49
N LYS A 31 -16.88 31.71 17.99
CA LYS A 31 -17.48 30.44 17.58
C LYS A 31 -17.46 29.34 18.64
N HIS A 32 -16.43 29.31 19.49
CA HIS A 32 -16.17 28.15 20.36
C HIS A 32 -16.07 28.48 21.86
N LEU A 33 -15.69 29.72 22.21
CA LEU A 33 -15.45 30.13 23.60
C LEU A 33 -16.08 31.50 23.90
N THR A 34 -17.41 31.59 23.81
CA THR A 34 -18.18 32.85 23.99
C THR A 34 -18.00 33.51 25.36
N ASP A 35 -17.61 32.73 26.37
CA ASP A 35 -17.37 33.21 27.74
C ASP A 35 -15.96 33.78 27.95
N VAL A 36 -15.11 33.77 26.92
CA VAL A 36 -13.71 34.20 26.98
C VAL A 36 -13.44 35.33 25.99
N SER A 37 -12.85 36.42 26.47
CA SER A 37 -12.50 37.55 25.58
C SER A 37 -11.45 37.16 24.55
N SER A 38 -11.52 37.76 23.35
CA SER A 38 -10.51 37.54 22.31
C SER A 38 -9.08 37.91 22.74
N ALA A 39 -8.93 38.89 23.65
CA ALA A 39 -7.63 39.25 24.24
C ALA A 39 -7.05 38.10 25.08
N THR A 40 -7.89 37.42 25.87
CA THR A 40 -7.47 36.24 26.64
C THR A 40 -7.06 35.10 25.72
N VAL A 41 -7.86 34.81 24.67
CA VAL A 41 -7.51 33.78 23.68
C VAL A 41 -6.19 34.11 22.97
N ARG A 42 -5.96 35.37 22.61
CA ARG A 42 -4.70 35.81 22.00
C ARG A 42 -3.49 35.53 22.89
N ASN A 43 -3.60 35.76 24.20
CA ASN A 43 -2.52 35.45 25.14
C ASN A 43 -2.25 33.94 25.23
N GLU A 44 -3.30 33.12 25.21
CA GLU A 44 -3.15 31.66 25.22
C GLU A 44 -2.51 31.14 23.93
N LEU A 45 -2.91 31.67 22.77
CA LEU A 45 -2.30 31.35 21.48
C LEU A 45 -0.81 31.73 21.44
N ALA A 46 -0.44 32.90 21.97
CA ALA A 46 0.95 33.32 22.07
C ALA A 46 1.77 32.36 22.96
N SER A 47 1.19 31.93 24.09
CA SER A 47 1.85 30.94 24.94
C SER A 47 1.97 29.57 24.28
N LEU A 48 0.99 29.14 23.46
CA LEU A 48 1.07 27.89 22.70
C LEU A 48 2.14 27.94 21.61
N GLU A 49 2.35 29.11 21.01
CA GLU A 49 3.43 29.38 20.07
C GLU A 49 4.81 29.34 20.74
N GLU A 50 4.96 29.99 21.91
CA GLU A 50 6.19 29.90 22.72
C GLU A 50 6.52 28.46 23.13
N LEU A 51 5.50 27.62 23.33
CA LEU A 51 5.64 26.20 23.65
C LEU A 51 5.93 25.31 22.41
N GLY A 52 5.95 25.89 21.21
CA GLY A 52 6.23 25.17 19.96
C GLY A 52 5.04 24.43 19.34
N TYR A 53 3.84 24.56 19.89
CA TYR A 53 2.63 23.91 19.37
C TYR A 53 2.03 24.67 18.19
N LEU A 54 2.16 25.99 18.15
CA LEU A 54 1.62 26.81 17.08
C LEU A 54 2.73 27.61 16.41
N THR A 55 2.51 27.96 15.15
CA THR A 55 3.37 28.90 14.42
C THR A 55 2.52 30.00 13.80
N GLN A 56 3.16 31.12 13.48
CA GLN A 56 2.54 32.24 12.79
C GLN A 56 2.90 32.19 11.30
N PHE A 57 1.90 32.04 10.43
CA PHE A 57 2.11 31.92 8.97
C PHE A 57 2.64 33.23 8.36
N HIS A 58 2.15 34.39 8.85
CA HIS A 58 2.65 35.74 8.53
C HIS A 58 2.48 36.70 9.71
N THR A 59 3.21 37.83 9.74
CA THR A 59 3.26 38.84 10.81
C THR A 59 1.90 39.41 11.27
N SER A 60 0.85 39.28 10.47
CA SER A 60 -0.54 39.67 10.79
C SER A 60 -1.58 38.53 10.72
N GLY A 61 -1.16 37.30 10.39
CA GLY A 61 -2.04 36.15 10.19
C GLY A 61 -2.39 35.38 11.47
N GLY A 62 -3.40 34.52 11.37
CA GLY A 62 -3.79 33.56 12.41
C GLY A 62 -2.66 32.57 12.76
N ARG A 63 -2.99 31.58 13.59
CA ARG A 63 -2.05 30.54 14.00
C ARG A 63 -2.32 29.24 13.24
N VAL A 64 -1.23 28.52 12.96
CA VAL A 64 -1.23 27.22 12.29
C VAL A 64 -0.66 26.19 13.26
N PRO A 65 -1.22 24.96 13.33
CA PRO A 65 -0.64 23.88 14.11
C PRO A 65 0.77 23.50 13.62
N SER A 66 1.69 23.29 14.55
CA SER A 66 2.98 22.66 14.23
C SER A 66 2.85 21.13 14.18
N PRO A 67 3.84 20.40 13.63
CA PRO A 67 3.88 18.94 13.73
C PRO A 67 3.75 18.40 15.16
N GLN A 68 4.27 19.13 16.15
CA GLN A 68 4.15 18.77 17.56
C GLN A 68 2.72 18.93 18.08
N ALA A 69 1.96 19.94 17.60
CA ALA A 69 0.55 20.07 17.91
C ALA A 69 -0.28 18.92 17.36
N TYR A 70 -0.05 18.49 16.12
CA TYR A 70 -0.73 17.32 15.59
C TYR A 70 -0.45 16.06 16.39
N ARG A 71 0.81 15.83 16.78
CA ARG A 71 1.16 14.68 17.64
C ARG A 71 0.42 14.73 18.97
N PHE A 72 0.48 15.86 19.66
CA PHE A 72 -0.22 16.03 20.94
C PHE A 72 -1.74 15.93 20.80
N TYR A 73 -2.29 16.42 19.69
CA TYR A 73 -3.72 16.30 19.39
C TYR A 73 -4.13 14.82 19.28
N ILE A 74 -3.41 14.03 18.48
CA ILE A 74 -3.67 12.60 18.29
C ILE A 74 -3.52 11.81 19.61
N GLU A 75 -2.51 12.15 20.41
CA GLU A 75 -2.21 11.43 21.66
C GLU A 75 -3.19 11.75 22.79
N GLU A 76 -3.62 13.01 22.92
CA GLU A 76 -4.24 13.51 24.16
C GLU A 76 -5.58 14.25 23.98
N LEU A 77 -5.91 14.72 22.77
CA LEU A 77 -7.07 15.60 22.55
C LEU A 77 -8.14 15.01 21.62
N MET A 78 -7.73 14.22 20.64
CA MET A 78 -8.60 13.65 19.63
C MET A 78 -9.49 12.57 20.24
N GLU A 79 -10.80 12.71 20.07
CA GLU A 79 -11.74 11.64 20.37
C GLU A 79 -11.68 10.60 19.24
N LYS A 80 -11.48 9.33 19.60
CA LYS A 80 -11.48 8.25 18.62
C LYS A 80 -12.92 8.01 18.15
N GLY A 81 -13.21 8.37 16.91
CA GLY A 81 -14.45 7.99 16.25
C GLY A 81 -14.51 6.49 16.01
N ASN A 82 -15.73 5.94 15.99
CA ASN A 82 -15.98 4.60 15.48
C ASN A 82 -16.40 4.69 14.01
N LEU A 83 -16.09 3.66 13.23
CA LEU A 83 -16.63 3.51 11.88
C LEU A 83 -18.16 3.41 11.93
N SER A 84 -18.83 4.00 10.95
CA SER A 84 -20.28 3.88 10.80
C SER A 84 -20.66 2.46 10.33
N GLU A 85 -21.93 2.07 10.50
CA GLU A 85 -22.43 0.79 9.96
C GLU A 85 -22.23 0.73 8.44
N SER A 86 -22.44 1.84 7.73
CA SER A 86 -22.19 1.93 6.29
C SER A 86 -20.72 1.73 5.91
N ASP A 87 -19.78 2.21 6.74
CA ASP A 87 -18.35 1.99 6.49
C ASP A 87 -18.00 0.51 6.67
N LEU A 88 -18.57 -0.13 7.70
CA LEU A 88 -18.38 -1.56 7.96
C LEU A 88 -18.95 -2.42 6.83
N ASP A 89 -20.17 -2.13 6.37
CA ASP A 89 -20.80 -2.81 5.24
C ASP A 89 -19.96 -2.65 3.95
N TYR A 90 -19.43 -1.45 3.71
CA TYR A 90 -18.56 -1.19 2.58
C TYR A 90 -17.27 -2.02 2.65
N ILE A 91 -16.61 -2.04 3.81
CA ILE A 91 -15.42 -2.87 4.07
C ILE A 91 -15.75 -4.34 3.79
N GLU A 92 -16.80 -4.89 4.37
CA GLU A 92 -17.18 -6.30 4.18
C GLU A 92 -17.46 -6.62 2.70
N SER A 93 -18.19 -5.75 2.01
CA SER A 93 -18.51 -5.94 0.60
C SER A 93 -17.26 -5.98 -0.29
N ALA A 94 -16.26 -5.14 0.00
CA ALA A 94 -15.01 -5.05 -0.75
C ALA A 94 -14.15 -6.32 -0.66
N PHE A 95 -14.33 -7.13 0.39
CA PHE A 95 -13.59 -8.38 0.63
C PHE A 95 -14.44 -9.64 0.44
N SER A 96 -15.70 -9.52 0.06
CA SER A 96 -16.62 -10.67 -0.14
C SER A 96 -16.28 -11.56 -1.35
N GLY A 97 -15.41 -11.09 -2.26
CA GLY A 97 -14.98 -11.82 -3.45
C GLY A 97 -13.97 -12.94 -3.15
N LYS A 98 -14.13 -14.11 -3.79
CA LYS A 98 -13.24 -15.28 -3.67
C LYS A 98 -11.95 -15.17 -4.50
N SER A 99 -11.29 -14.00 -4.51
CA SER A 99 -9.95 -13.91 -5.10
C SER A 99 -8.91 -14.20 -4.01
N ASN A 100 -8.20 -15.32 -4.15
CA ASN A 100 -7.08 -15.69 -3.26
C ASN A 100 -5.76 -15.01 -3.67
N ASP A 101 -5.83 -14.02 -4.56
CA ASP A 101 -4.64 -13.30 -5.02
C ASP A 101 -4.30 -12.15 -4.06
N VAL A 102 -3.10 -12.19 -3.50
CA VAL A 102 -2.59 -11.15 -2.60
C VAL A 102 -2.52 -9.80 -3.30
N GLU A 103 -2.26 -9.77 -4.61
CA GLU A 103 -2.24 -8.53 -5.39
C GLU A 103 -3.62 -7.86 -5.39
N HIS A 104 -4.68 -8.65 -5.63
CA HIS A 104 -6.05 -8.16 -5.58
C HIS A 104 -6.42 -7.69 -4.16
N LEU A 105 -5.93 -8.36 -3.13
CA LEU A 105 -6.16 -7.96 -1.75
C LEU A 105 -5.54 -6.59 -1.44
N VAL A 106 -4.27 -6.39 -1.79
CA VAL A 106 -3.58 -5.09 -1.62
C VAL A 106 -4.35 -3.99 -2.34
N LYS A 107 -4.81 -4.25 -3.57
CA LYS A 107 -5.61 -3.31 -4.35
C LYS A 107 -6.94 -2.95 -3.69
N SER A 108 -7.68 -3.95 -3.21
CA SER A 108 -8.93 -3.72 -2.47
C SER A 108 -8.69 -2.91 -1.19
N VAL A 109 -7.67 -3.25 -0.41
CA VAL A 109 -7.33 -2.52 0.83
C VAL A 109 -6.99 -1.07 0.54
N SER A 110 -6.08 -0.80 -0.40
CA SER A 110 -5.70 0.58 -0.76
C SER A 110 -6.89 1.38 -1.25
N LYS A 111 -7.80 0.77 -2.03
CA LYS A 111 -9.03 1.44 -2.46
C LYS A 111 -9.95 1.76 -1.28
N VAL A 112 -10.22 0.80 -0.41
CA VAL A 112 -11.10 1.00 0.76
C VAL A 112 -10.55 2.09 1.68
N ILE A 113 -9.24 2.07 1.96
CA ILE A 113 -8.59 3.13 2.76
C ILE A 113 -8.78 4.48 2.08
N SER A 114 -8.51 4.58 0.78
CA SER A 114 -8.66 5.83 0.04
C SER A 114 -10.08 6.38 0.05
N GLU A 115 -11.09 5.51 -0.04
CA GLU A 115 -12.49 5.93 0.02
C GLU A 115 -12.92 6.38 1.41
N LEU A 116 -12.50 5.66 2.46
CA LEU A 116 -12.89 5.99 3.83
C LEU A 116 -12.17 7.23 4.39
N THR A 117 -10.93 7.48 3.97
CA THR A 117 -10.16 8.62 4.46
C THR A 117 -10.27 9.84 3.56
N ASP A 118 -10.73 9.66 2.33
CA ASP A 118 -10.67 10.64 1.24
C ASP A 118 -9.25 11.10 0.87
N TYR A 119 -8.22 10.29 1.19
CA TYR A 119 -6.84 10.54 0.79
C TYR A 119 -6.38 9.57 -0.29
N THR A 120 -5.28 9.92 -0.95
CA THR A 120 -4.53 8.98 -1.77
C THR A 120 -3.96 7.87 -0.90
N SER A 121 -4.11 6.61 -1.33
CA SER A 121 -3.55 5.44 -0.68
C SER A 121 -2.52 4.77 -1.58
N VAL A 122 -1.39 4.38 -0.97
CA VAL A 122 -0.33 3.62 -1.62
C VAL A 122 -0.20 2.27 -0.91
N GLY A 123 -0.37 1.19 -1.66
CA GLY A 123 -0.11 -0.17 -1.21
C GLY A 123 1.15 -0.71 -1.89
N ILE A 124 2.02 -1.37 -1.13
CA ILE A 124 3.17 -2.08 -1.67
C ILE A 124 2.88 -3.57 -1.58
N GLY A 125 2.85 -4.24 -2.73
CA GLY A 125 2.71 -5.68 -2.83
C GLY A 125 3.95 -6.40 -2.27
N PRO A 126 3.80 -7.68 -1.90
CA PRO A 126 4.93 -8.50 -1.50
C PRO A 126 5.95 -8.60 -2.64
N HIS A 127 7.23 -8.41 -2.35
CA HIS A 127 8.29 -8.58 -3.35
C HIS A 127 8.38 -10.04 -3.79
N ALA A 128 8.30 -10.28 -5.10
CA ALA A 128 8.42 -11.62 -5.67
C ALA A 128 9.77 -12.29 -5.34
N ASP A 129 10.83 -11.52 -5.07
CA ASP A 129 12.19 -12.04 -4.89
C ASP A 129 12.35 -12.98 -3.67
N GLU A 130 11.58 -12.79 -2.60
CA GLU A 130 11.60 -13.66 -1.41
C GLU A 130 10.56 -14.80 -1.47
N GLU A 131 9.69 -14.78 -2.48
CA GLU A 131 8.64 -15.75 -2.63
C GLU A 131 9.25 -17.14 -2.93
N ARG A 132 8.94 -18.12 -2.08
CA ARG A 132 9.44 -19.49 -2.20
C ARG A 132 8.47 -20.36 -3.00
N ILE A 133 9.04 -21.12 -3.92
CA ILE A 133 8.32 -22.13 -4.71
C ILE A 133 7.98 -23.30 -3.79
N LYS A 134 6.69 -23.62 -3.67
CA LYS A 134 6.21 -24.84 -3.01
C LYS A 134 6.15 -26.01 -3.99
N ASN A 135 5.74 -25.75 -5.23
CA ASN A 135 5.65 -26.79 -6.25
C ASN A 135 5.65 -26.20 -7.66
N ILE A 136 6.10 -26.99 -8.63
CA ILE A 136 5.96 -26.72 -10.06
C ILE A 136 5.29 -27.92 -10.72
N ALA A 137 4.30 -27.68 -11.55
CA ALA A 137 3.65 -28.70 -12.36
C ALA A 137 3.61 -28.29 -13.82
N LEU A 138 3.89 -29.23 -14.71
CA LEU A 138 3.70 -29.09 -16.15
C LEU A 138 2.47 -29.91 -16.56
N LEU A 139 1.49 -29.25 -17.17
CA LEU A 139 0.25 -29.89 -17.61
C LEU A 139 0.19 -29.85 -19.13
N SER A 140 0.27 -31.02 -19.78
CA SER A 140 0.12 -31.15 -21.24
C SER A 140 -1.19 -30.52 -21.70
N CYS A 141 -1.12 -29.67 -22.73
CA CYS A 141 -2.28 -29.02 -23.35
C CYS A 141 -2.58 -29.56 -24.75
N GLY A 142 -1.80 -30.55 -25.22
CA GLY A 142 -1.79 -30.96 -26.61
C GLY A 142 -0.97 -30.02 -27.50
N ASP A 143 -0.77 -30.43 -28.75
CA ASP A 143 -0.12 -29.62 -29.81
C ASP A 143 1.29 -29.10 -29.45
N GLY A 144 2.06 -29.87 -28.68
CA GLY A 144 3.44 -29.52 -28.32
C GLY A 144 3.56 -28.42 -27.26
N ASN A 145 2.50 -28.13 -26.50
CA ASN A 145 2.51 -27.13 -25.44
C ASN A 145 2.13 -27.72 -24.07
N ALA A 146 2.71 -27.16 -23.01
CA ALA A 146 2.31 -27.41 -21.63
C ALA A 146 1.99 -26.11 -20.89
N LEU A 147 0.98 -26.15 -20.03
CA LEU A 147 0.74 -25.12 -19.03
C LEU A 147 1.73 -25.31 -17.87
N LEU A 148 2.52 -24.28 -17.58
CA LEU A 148 3.36 -24.20 -16.40
C LEU A 148 2.53 -23.64 -15.24
N VAL A 149 2.42 -24.44 -14.18
CA VAL A 149 1.78 -24.05 -12.92
C VAL A 149 2.84 -23.96 -11.83
N ILE A 150 3.03 -22.78 -11.25
CA ILE A 150 3.96 -22.56 -10.13
C ILE A 150 3.14 -22.23 -8.90
N VAL A 151 3.26 -23.05 -7.86
CA VAL A 151 2.62 -22.83 -6.56
C VAL A 151 3.65 -22.26 -5.62
N THR A 152 3.32 -21.14 -4.97
CA THR A 152 4.23 -20.46 -4.05
C THR A 152 3.67 -20.41 -2.63
N GLY A 153 4.40 -19.73 -1.75
CA GLY A 153 3.92 -19.29 -0.43
C GLY A 153 2.56 -18.61 -0.49
N MET A 154 2.35 -17.74 -1.48
CA MET A 154 1.33 -16.70 -1.45
C MET A 154 0.29 -16.84 -2.56
N ARG A 155 0.65 -17.39 -3.72
CA ARG A 155 -0.20 -17.43 -4.91
C ARG A 155 0.06 -18.67 -5.77
N ILE A 156 -0.69 -18.76 -6.86
CA ILE A 156 -0.45 -19.76 -7.91
C ILE A 156 -0.34 -19.04 -9.24
N LEU A 157 0.82 -19.15 -9.87
CA LEU A 157 1.11 -18.60 -11.19
C LEU A 157 0.72 -19.64 -12.25
N ARG A 158 -0.08 -19.23 -13.24
CA ARG A 158 -0.67 -20.10 -14.27
C ARG A 158 -0.84 -19.41 -15.63
N ASP A 159 -0.11 -18.32 -15.84
CA ASP A 159 -0.16 -17.47 -17.04
C ASP A 159 0.93 -17.82 -18.06
N SER A 160 1.74 -18.85 -17.80
CA SER A 160 2.84 -19.28 -18.67
C SER A 160 2.53 -20.60 -19.37
N PHE A 161 2.52 -20.57 -20.70
CA PHE A 161 2.60 -21.77 -21.53
C PHE A 161 4.05 -21.96 -21.99
N ILE A 162 4.51 -23.21 -22.02
CA ILE A 162 5.85 -23.58 -22.47
C ILE A 162 5.76 -24.53 -23.66
N GLU A 163 6.69 -24.38 -24.60
CA GLU A 163 6.85 -25.31 -25.71
C GLU A 163 7.55 -26.58 -25.25
N ILE A 164 7.04 -27.72 -25.71
CA ILE A 164 7.57 -29.05 -25.43
C ILE A 164 8.29 -29.57 -26.68
N PRO A 165 9.45 -30.25 -26.54
CA PRO A 165 10.12 -30.88 -27.67
C PRO A 165 9.20 -31.81 -28.49
N GLU A 166 9.35 -31.78 -29.81
CA GLU A 166 8.65 -32.73 -30.69
C GLU A 166 8.97 -34.18 -30.30
N GLY A 167 7.93 -35.00 -30.18
CA GLY A 167 8.07 -36.43 -29.84
C GLY A 167 8.20 -36.73 -28.35
N MET A 168 8.23 -35.71 -27.47
CA MET A 168 8.13 -35.95 -26.02
C MET A 168 6.75 -36.49 -25.66
N THR A 169 6.73 -37.62 -24.97
CA THR A 169 5.51 -38.27 -24.48
C THR A 169 5.00 -37.62 -23.19
N ASP A 170 3.72 -37.82 -22.87
CA ASP A 170 3.14 -37.34 -21.60
C ASP A 170 3.88 -37.92 -20.38
N ASP A 171 4.33 -39.18 -20.45
CA ASP A 171 5.11 -39.82 -19.38
C ASP A 171 6.50 -39.15 -19.20
N GLU A 172 7.16 -38.76 -20.30
CA GLU A 172 8.42 -38.01 -20.25
C GLU A 172 8.23 -36.61 -19.69
N LEU A 173 7.14 -35.94 -20.06
CA LEU A 173 6.77 -34.63 -19.51
C LEU A 173 6.45 -34.74 -18.00
N GLU A 174 5.74 -35.78 -17.57
CA GLU A 174 5.45 -36.01 -16.16
C GLU A 174 6.75 -36.24 -15.36
N ASN A 175 7.69 -37.01 -15.93
CA ASN A 175 9.00 -37.22 -15.33
C ASN A 175 9.82 -35.92 -15.28
N ALA A 176 9.80 -35.11 -16.35
CA ALA A 176 10.43 -33.79 -16.36
C ALA A 176 9.82 -32.89 -15.26
N SER A 177 8.49 -32.88 -15.14
CA SER A 177 7.78 -32.12 -14.10
C SER A 177 8.23 -32.53 -12.69
N LYS A 178 8.41 -33.82 -12.41
CA LYS A 178 8.91 -34.30 -11.11
C LYS A 178 10.34 -33.85 -10.82
N VAL A 179 11.22 -33.89 -11.82
CA VAL A 179 12.61 -33.43 -11.69
C VAL A 179 12.66 -31.93 -11.43
N ILE A 180 11.92 -31.14 -12.20
CA ILE A 180 11.82 -29.68 -12.08
C ILE A 180 11.22 -29.30 -10.72
N ALA A 181 10.10 -29.92 -10.32
CA ALA A 181 9.47 -29.66 -9.03
C ALA A 181 10.46 -29.83 -7.88
N LYS A 182 11.19 -30.95 -7.85
CA LYS A 182 12.18 -31.24 -6.80
C LYS A 182 13.37 -30.30 -6.82
N LEU A 183 13.78 -29.80 -7.99
CA LEU A 183 14.89 -28.87 -8.13
C LEU A 183 14.57 -27.48 -7.57
N PHE A 184 13.33 -27.04 -7.74
CA PHE A 184 12.89 -25.69 -7.36
C PHE A 184 12.11 -25.65 -6.04
N GLU A 185 11.68 -26.78 -5.48
CA GLU A 185 11.02 -26.84 -4.19
C GLU A 185 11.85 -26.15 -3.10
N GLY A 186 11.23 -25.17 -2.43
CA GLY A 186 11.84 -24.38 -1.37
C GLY A 186 12.74 -23.24 -1.83
N LYS A 187 13.14 -23.18 -3.12
CA LYS A 187 13.96 -22.08 -3.64
C LYS A 187 13.15 -20.79 -3.72
N ALA A 188 13.80 -19.67 -3.38
CA ALA A 188 13.27 -18.34 -3.62
C ALA A 188 13.36 -18.01 -5.11
N LEU A 189 12.40 -17.22 -5.62
CA LEU A 189 12.42 -16.78 -7.03
C LEU A 189 13.70 -16.00 -7.37
N SER A 190 14.25 -15.23 -6.44
CA SER A 190 15.54 -14.53 -6.62
C SER A 190 16.71 -15.44 -6.98
N GLU A 191 16.77 -16.65 -6.41
CA GLU A 191 17.83 -17.64 -6.69
C GLU A 191 17.82 -18.10 -8.16
N ILE A 192 16.71 -17.89 -8.87
CA ILE A 192 16.52 -18.33 -10.26
C ILE A 192 17.09 -17.31 -11.25
N ARG A 193 17.19 -16.03 -10.85
CA ARG A 193 17.83 -14.98 -11.67
C ARG A 193 19.27 -15.33 -12.01
N GLU A 194 19.97 -15.93 -11.05
CA GLU A 194 21.39 -16.28 -11.14
C GLU A 194 21.65 -17.62 -11.84
N VAL A 195 20.61 -18.35 -12.26
CA VAL A 195 20.84 -19.62 -12.97
C VAL A 195 21.37 -19.34 -14.38
N GLU A 196 22.60 -19.77 -14.61
CA GLU A 196 23.32 -19.68 -15.88
C GLU A 196 22.92 -20.81 -16.85
N GLU A 197 23.05 -20.56 -18.16
CA GLU A 197 22.72 -21.55 -19.19
C GLU A 197 23.57 -22.83 -19.11
N GLU A 198 24.75 -22.75 -18.51
CA GLU A 198 25.68 -23.88 -18.37
C GLU A 198 25.09 -24.97 -17.46
N VAL A 199 24.31 -24.57 -16.46
CA VAL A 199 23.56 -25.48 -15.57
C VAL A 199 22.49 -26.24 -16.37
N LEU A 200 21.96 -25.66 -17.45
CA LEU A 200 20.95 -26.32 -18.30
C LEU A 200 21.51 -27.53 -19.08
N ALA A 201 22.83 -27.54 -19.33
CA ALA A 201 23.46 -28.61 -20.10
C ALA A 201 23.42 -29.96 -19.36
N GLU A 202 23.30 -29.96 -18.04
CA GLU A 202 23.25 -31.16 -17.21
C GLU A 202 21.90 -31.91 -17.29
N PHE A 203 20.86 -31.27 -17.82
CA PHE A 203 19.50 -31.84 -17.87
C PHE A 203 19.20 -32.72 -19.09
N GLY A 204 20.20 -32.98 -19.95
CA GLY A 204 20.10 -33.92 -21.05
C GLY A 204 18.86 -33.69 -21.94
N GLN A 205 17.98 -34.69 -22.01
CA GLN A 205 16.75 -34.62 -22.82
C GLN A 205 15.71 -33.60 -22.32
N TYR A 206 15.79 -33.18 -21.05
CA TYR A 206 14.86 -32.20 -20.47
C TYR A 206 15.36 -30.75 -20.60
N ARG A 207 16.49 -30.52 -21.28
CA ARG A 207 17.13 -29.20 -21.40
C ARG A 207 16.18 -28.13 -21.92
N GLN A 208 15.42 -28.41 -22.97
CA GLN A 208 14.49 -27.44 -23.57
C GLN A 208 13.36 -27.08 -22.60
N VAL A 209 12.72 -28.08 -21.99
CA VAL A 209 11.66 -27.86 -21.00
C VAL A 209 12.19 -27.05 -19.80
N MET A 210 13.39 -27.39 -19.31
CA MET A 210 14.03 -26.64 -18.22
C MET A 210 14.33 -25.19 -18.63
N HIS A 211 14.82 -24.96 -19.85
CA HIS A 211 15.03 -23.61 -20.37
C HIS A 211 13.75 -22.79 -20.34
N GLU A 212 12.65 -23.31 -20.90
CA GLU A 212 11.35 -22.62 -20.90
C GLU A 212 10.85 -22.31 -19.49
N VAL A 213 11.00 -23.27 -18.56
CA VAL A 213 10.64 -23.05 -17.15
C VAL A 213 11.48 -21.95 -16.51
N ILE A 214 12.79 -21.90 -16.75
CA ILE A 214 13.64 -20.83 -16.22
C ILE A 214 13.28 -19.48 -16.84
N VAL A 215 13.02 -19.40 -18.14
CA VAL A 215 12.60 -18.15 -18.79
C VAL A 215 11.31 -17.65 -18.17
N ALA A 216 10.32 -18.53 -18.01
CA ALA A 216 9.06 -18.20 -17.35
C ALA A 216 9.29 -17.73 -15.90
N LEU A 217 10.07 -18.47 -15.10
CA LEU A 217 10.40 -18.10 -13.73
C LEU A 217 11.10 -16.73 -13.64
N LYS A 218 12.07 -16.44 -14.51
CA LYS A 218 12.75 -15.15 -14.57
C LYS A 218 11.80 -13.99 -14.87
N SER A 219 10.73 -14.22 -15.65
CA SER A 219 9.71 -13.21 -15.92
C SER A 219 8.94 -12.77 -14.66
N TYR A 220 8.77 -13.67 -13.68
CA TYR A 220 8.12 -13.37 -12.40
C TYR A 220 9.05 -12.73 -11.37
N THR A 221 10.36 -12.83 -11.58
CA THR A 221 11.32 -12.18 -10.67
C THR A 221 11.36 -10.68 -10.88
N ARG A 222 11.18 -10.17 -12.11
CA ARG A 222 11.35 -8.73 -12.36
C ARG A 222 10.33 -7.92 -11.53
N PRO A 223 10.76 -6.85 -10.82
CA PRO A 223 9.82 -5.96 -10.17
C PRO A 223 8.87 -5.44 -11.25
N ARG A 224 7.57 -5.62 -11.03
CA ARG A 224 6.56 -5.11 -11.94
C ARG A 224 6.13 -3.74 -11.41
N ASP A 225 5.77 -2.81 -12.29
CA ASP A 225 5.06 -1.59 -11.88
C ASP A 225 3.78 -1.92 -11.07
N GLU A 226 3.29 -3.17 -11.16
CA GLU A 226 2.19 -3.76 -10.39
C GLU A 226 2.50 -3.94 -8.89
N ASP A 227 3.76 -3.84 -8.44
CA ASP A 227 4.13 -3.97 -7.03
C ASP A 227 3.73 -2.73 -6.19
N VAL A 228 3.35 -1.63 -6.85
CA VAL A 228 2.84 -0.42 -6.20
C VAL A 228 1.40 -0.19 -6.67
N VAL A 229 0.46 -0.32 -5.74
CA VAL A 229 -0.93 0.05 -5.97
C VAL A 229 -1.14 1.49 -5.52
N LEU A 230 -1.59 2.33 -6.43
CA LEU A 230 -2.05 3.68 -6.15
C LEU A 230 -3.58 3.76 -6.28
N SER A 231 -4.26 4.25 -5.25
CA SER A 231 -5.71 4.47 -5.23
C SER A 231 -6.03 5.91 -4.81
N GLY A 232 -6.99 6.54 -5.49
CA GLY A 232 -7.44 7.90 -5.18
C GLY A 232 -6.36 8.97 -5.38
N ALA A 233 -5.53 8.82 -6.42
CA ALA A 233 -4.49 9.80 -6.74
C ALA A 233 -5.09 11.19 -7.04
N GLU A 234 -6.27 11.20 -7.65
CA GLU A 234 -7.05 12.39 -7.95
C GLU A 234 -7.57 13.12 -6.71
N LYS A 235 -7.66 12.43 -5.56
CA LYS A 235 -8.17 13.03 -4.32
C LYS A 235 -7.25 14.10 -3.77
N ILE A 236 -5.96 14.07 -4.11
CA ILE A 236 -5.00 15.11 -3.72
C ILE A 236 -5.47 16.51 -4.16
N PHE A 237 -6.18 16.61 -5.30
CA PHE A 237 -6.69 17.87 -5.82
C PHE A 237 -7.95 18.39 -5.11
N ASN A 238 -8.54 17.59 -4.21
CA ASN A 238 -9.73 18.00 -3.45
C ASN A 238 -9.37 18.63 -2.10
N HIS A 239 -8.10 18.56 -1.68
CA HIS A 239 -7.66 19.03 -0.37
C HIS A 239 -7.11 20.46 -0.45
N PRO A 240 -7.69 21.42 0.30
CA PRO A 240 -7.34 22.85 0.22
C PRO A 240 -5.88 23.16 0.52
N GLU A 241 -5.20 22.29 1.26
CA GLU A 241 -3.78 22.41 1.60
C GLU A 241 -2.84 22.26 0.38
N TYR A 242 -3.31 21.69 -0.73
CA TYR A 242 -2.55 21.56 -1.98
C TYR A 242 -2.99 22.54 -3.09
N ASP A 243 -3.87 23.52 -2.77
CA ASP A 243 -4.28 24.55 -3.74
C ASP A 243 -3.13 25.50 -4.11
N ASP A 244 -2.11 25.61 -3.26
CA ASP A 244 -0.91 26.40 -3.50
C ASP A 244 0.21 25.51 -4.06
N ILE A 245 0.42 25.59 -5.37
CA ILE A 245 1.40 24.78 -6.13
C ILE A 245 2.83 24.98 -5.61
N ASP A 246 3.14 26.12 -4.97
CA ASP A 246 4.46 26.39 -4.41
C ASP A 246 4.74 25.62 -3.10
N ASN A 247 3.75 24.93 -2.53
CA ASN A 247 3.87 24.11 -1.30
C ASN A 247 3.90 22.58 -1.57
N VAL A 248 3.94 22.13 -2.83
CA VAL A 248 4.00 20.71 -3.24
C VAL A 248 5.41 20.28 -3.64
#